data_AF-A0A7L0SES2-F1
#
_entry.id   AF-A0A7L0SES2-F1
#
_cell.length_a   1.000
_cell.length_b   1.000
_cell.length_c   1.000
_cell.angle_alpha   90.00
_cell.angle_beta   90.00
_cell.angle_gamma   90.00
#
_symmetry.space_group_name_H-M   'P 1'
#
loop_
_entity.id
_entity.type
_entity.pdbx_description
1 polymer ?
#
loop_
_entity_poly.entity_id
_entity_poly.type
_entity_poly.pdbx_seq_one_letter_code
_entity_poly.pdbx_strand_id
1 'polypeptide(L)'
;PSRSGSMDARPLFQSLQALADDNASFFQRSGTESGRRFAAAFAALREHGRRLEPALRHFARLYHRFDLDEATPGNGYRSLVQTACCCLAHAVHKSRYVAAHRRSVFFRAGHNVAELEAYCAALAQLRALLCLAQRLLAQNRPGCLFPPEEDGLSELVLREYSTMHNGCFYGRCLGFQFAPSIRPFLQTIAIGLVSFGENYKRNDMGLGVAAGSLFTSGKFAIDPELRGDEFERLTQNLDVHFWKSFWNLTETELLASVASMTATQVGVCRALTVPPEPLELPLAADPSVTVTIAPPVAHTGPGPVHMRLLSYQLREGQ
;
A
#
# COMPACT_ATOMS: atom_id res chain seq x y z
N PRO A 1 4.07 -8.45 11.93
CA PRO A 1 4.03 -7.38 12.95
C PRO A 1 5.13 -7.57 14.00
N SER A 2 6.34 -7.07 13.68
CA SER A 2 7.45 -7.03 14.63
C SER A 2 7.39 -5.72 15.42
N ARG A 3 7.54 -5.84 16.74
CA ARG A 3 7.61 -4.76 17.73
C ARG A 3 8.34 -3.53 17.21
N SER A 4 7.80 -2.36 17.55
CA SER A 4 8.31 -0.99 17.34
C SER A 4 9.62 -0.69 18.09
N GLY A 5 10.57 -1.62 18.08
CA GLY A 5 11.96 -1.30 18.38
C GLY A 5 12.46 -0.39 17.26
N SER A 6 13.08 0.73 17.61
CA SER A 6 13.83 1.60 16.69
C SER A 6 14.63 0.72 15.73
N MET A 7 14.17 0.59 14.47
CA MET A 7 14.89 -0.16 13.46
C MET A 7 16.20 0.56 13.23
N ASP A 8 17.29 0.01 13.75
CA ASP A 8 18.61 0.45 13.34
C ASP A 8 18.79 0.06 11.86
N ALA A 9 18.52 1.01 10.96
CA ALA A 9 18.62 0.80 9.52
C ALA A 9 20.08 0.74 9.04
N ARG A 10 21.08 1.00 9.90
CA ARG A 10 22.50 1.02 9.50
C ARG A 10 22.98 -0.28 8.84
N PRO A 11 22.70 -1.49 9.38
CA PRO A 11 23.14 -2.74 8.74
C PRO A 11 22.50 -2.94 7.36
N LEU A 12 21.31 -2.38 7.15
CA LEU A 12 20.60 -2.47 5.89
C LEU A 12 21.27 -1.60 4.81
N PHE A 13 21.68 -0.37 5.13
CA PHE A 13 22.43 0.49 4.23
C PHE A 13 23.83 -0.06 3.90
N GLN A 14 24.54 -0.58 4.91
CA GLN A 14 25.84 -1.24 4.72
C GLN A 14 25.71 -2.44 3.78
N SER A 15 24.69 -3.27 3.99
CA SER A 15 24.39 -4.40 3.11
C SER A 15 24.10 -3.95 1.68
N LEU A 16 23.25 -2.92 1.50
CA LEU A 16 22.93 -2.39 0.18
C LEU A 16 24.18 -1.91 -0.53
N GLN A 17 25.02 -1.12 0.13
CA GLN A 17 26.23 -0.56 -0.46
C GLN A 17 27.19 -1.66 -0.91
N ALA A 18 27.51 -2.62 -0.03
CA ALA A 18 28.42 -3.71 -0.35
C ALA A 18 27.91 -4.57 -1.52
N LEU A 19 26.61 -4.92 -1.52
CA LEU A 19 26.01 -5.73 -2.57
C LEU A 19 25.88 -4.98 -3.90
N ALA A 20 25.58 -3.68 -3.85
CA ALA A 20 25.49 -2.85 -5.04
C ALA A 20 26.86 -2.67 -5.68
N ASP A 21 27.92 -2.43 -4.89
CA ASP A 21 29.28 -2.29 -5.40
C ASP A 21 29.82 -3.59 -6.01
N ASP A 22 29.62 -4.73 -5.35
CA ASP A 22 30.01 -6.05 -5.88
C ASP A 22 29.28 -6.39 -7.18
N ASN A 23 27.94 -6.24 -7.20
CA ASN A 23 27.17 -6.52 -8.40
C ASN A 23 27.44 -5.54 -9.54
N ALA A 24 27.59 -4.24 -9.27
CA ALA A 24 27.96 -3.27 -10.29
C ALA A 24 29.31 -3.65 -10.92
N SER A 25 30.31 -4.01 -10.12
CA SER A 25 31.63 -4.43 -10.60
C SER A 25 31.56 -5.70 -11.45
N PHE A 26 30.70 -6.66 -11.11
CA PHE A 26 30.47 -7.86 -11.91
C PHE A 26 29.84 -7.52 -13.28
N PHE A 27 28.78 -6.72 -13.28
CA PHE A 27 28.02 -6.43 -14.51
C PHE A 27 28.65 -5.35 -15.40
N GLN A 28 29.52 -4.49 -14.88
CA GLN A 28 30.31 -3.54 -15.67
C GLN A 28 31.16 -4.24 -16.75
N ARG A 29 31.57 -5.48 -16.50
CA ARG A 29 32.35 -6.29 -17.44
C ARG A 29 31.48 -7.00 -18.48
N SER A 30 30.16 -6.94 -18.35
CA SER A 30 29.23 -7.62 -19.24
C SER A 30 28.90 -6.77 -20.47
N GLY A 31 29.10 -7.32 -21.67
CA GLY A 31 28.71 -6.69 -22.93
C GLY A 31 27.22 -6.81 -23.29
N THR A 32 26.44 -7.55 -22.50
CA THR A 32 25.00 -7.77 -22.76
C THR A 32 24.16 -6.56 -22.35
N GLU A 33 22.99 -6.40 -22.99
CA GLU A 33 22.02 -5.35 -22.64
C GLU A 33 21.60 -5.44 -21.17
N SER A 34 21.18 -6.63 -20.72
CA SER A 34 20.82 -6.87 -19.32
C SER A 34 21.98 -6.56 -18.36
N GLY A 35 23.23 -6.85 -18.76
CA GLY A 35 24.42 -6.50 -17.98
C GLY A 35 24.59 -5.00 -17.79
N ARG A 36 24.46 -4.22 -18.88
CA ARG A 36 24.49 -2.74 -18.80
C ARG A 36 23.38 -2.20 -17.91
N ARG A 37 22.16 -2.73 -18.05
CA ARG A 37 21.01 -2.36 -17.21
C ARG A 37 21.25 -2.69 -15.75
N PHE A 38 21.82 -3.86 -15.42
CA PHE A 38 22.19 -4.19 -14.04
C PHE A 38 23.23 -3.21 -13.48
N ALA A 39 24.29 -2.91 -14.24
CA ALA A 39 25.31 -1.96 -13.80
C ALA A 39 24.70 -0.58 -13.48
N ALA A 40 23.79 -0.10 -14.33
CA ALA A 40 23.05 1.14 -14.09
C ALA A 40 22.13 1.05 -12.86
N ALA A 41 21.35 -0.04 -12.73
CA ALA A 41 20.44 -0.23 -11.61
C ALA A 41 21.18 -0.30 -10.26
N PHE A 42 22.31 -1.01 -10.19
CA PHE A 42 23.11 -1.06 -8.95
C PHE A 42 23.79 0.27 -8.63
N ALA A 43 24.23 1.03 -9.65
CA ALA A 43 24.73 2.39 -9.45
C ALA A 43 23.63 3.31 -8.88
N ALA A 44 22.40 3.22 -9.41
CA ALA A 44 21.25 3.95 -8.93
C ALA A 44 20.87 3.54 -7.49
N LEU A 45 20.81 2.25 -7.17
CA LEU A 45 20.56 1.77 -5.80
C LEU A 45 21.56 2.32 -4.80
N ARG A 46 22.85 2.34 -5.15
CA ARG A 46 23.89 2.92 -4.30
C ARG A 46 23.64 4.39 -4.03
N GLU A 47 23.30 5.16 -5.07
CA GLU A 47 23.00 6.59 -4.93
C GLU A 47 21.75 6.84 -4.08
N HIS A 48 20.68 6.06 -4.31
CA HIS A 48 19.48 6.11 -3.48
C HIS A 48 19.79 5.79 -2.02
N GLY A 49 20.58 4.74 -1.74
CA GLY A 49 21.02 4.39 -0.40
C GLY A 49 21.72 5.54 0.30
N ARG A 50 22.73 6.15 -0.36
CA ARG A 50 23.50 7.28 0.19
C ARG A 50 22.64 8.50 0.51
N ARG A 51 21.64 8.80 -0.32
CA ARG A 51 20.75 9.96 -0.12
C ARG A 51 19.64 9.69 0.90
N LEU A 52 19.14 8.46 0.98
CA LEU A 52 18.05 8.09 1.89
C LEU A 52 18.52 7.96 3.33
N GLU A 53 19.74 7.47 3.56
CA GLU A 53 20.23 7.19 4.91
C GLU A 53 20.19 8.41 5.85
N PRO A 54 20.69 9.61 5.47
CA PRO A 54 20.64 10.77 6.34
C PRO A 54 19.19 11.23 6.62
N ALA A 55 18.33 11.21 5.60
CA ALA A 55 16.94 11.63 5.71
C ALA A 55 16.16 10.71 6.66
N LEU A 56 16.30 9.39 6.50
CA LEU A 56 15.65 8.41 7.37
C LEU A 56 16.17 8.48 8.80
N ARG A 57 17.48 8.67 8.98
CA ARG A 57 18.08 8.88 10.32
C ARG A 57 17.59 10.17 10.98
N HIS A 58 17.31 11.22 10.22
CA HIS A 58 16.74 12.46 10.74
C HIS A 58 15.32 12.23 11.24
N PHE A 59 14.44 11.65 10.42
CA PHE A 59 13.07 11.33 10.83
C PHE A 59 13.01 10.34 12.00
N ALA A 60 13.92 9.36 12.04
CA ALA A 60 14.00 8.40 13.14
C ALA A 60 14.15 9.05 14.52
N ARG A 61 14.74 10.24 14.59
CA ARG A 61 14.90 11.01 15.82
C ARG A 61 13.72 11.89 16.16
N LEU A 62 12.77 12.09 15.25
CA LEU A 62 11.75 13.14 15.37
C LEU A 62 10.32 12.62 15.26
N TYR A 63 10.08 11.52 14.54
CA TYR A 63 8.71 11.06 14.26
C TYR A 63 7.90 10.76 15.54
N HIS A 64 8.55 10.48 16.67
CA HIS A 64 7.87 10.10 17.91
C HIS A 64 7.16 11.29 18.55
N ARG A 65 7.59 12.51 18.21
CA ARG A 65 6.98 13.76 18.66
C ARG A 65 5.60 14.00 18.04
N PHE A 66 5.22 13.19 17.06
CA PHE A 66 3.94 13.28 16.35
C PHE A 66 3.05 12.06 16.62
N ASP A 67 3.43 11.19 17.56
CA ASP A 67 2.54 10.14 18.05
C ASP A 67 1.46 10.73 18.96
N LEU A 68 0.34 10.03 19.08
CA LEU A 68 -0.71 10.41 20.02
C LEU A 68 -0.20 10.40 21.46
N ASP A 69 0.51 9.32 21.82
CA ASP A 69 1.18 9.12 23.11
C ASP A 69 2.25 8.00 22.97
N GLU A 70 3.04 7.77 24.02
CA GLU A 70 4.11 6.75 24.01
C GLU A 70 3.60 5.31 23.83
N ALA A 71 2.38 5.01 24.29
CA ALA A 71 1.74 3.71 24.16
C ALA A 71 1.03 3.52 22.81
N THR A 72 0.73 4.61 22.10
CA THR A 72 0.00 4.64 20.83
C THR A 72 0.88 5.21 19.69
N PRO A 73 1.96 4.51 19.28
CA PRO A 73 2.80 4.98 18.17
C PRO A 73 2.04 4.86 16.85
N GLY A 74 1.92 5.97 16.12
CA GLY A 74 1.17 5.98 14.87
C GLY A 74 1.05 7.38 14.27
N ASN A 75 1.81 7.64 13.21
CA ASN A 75 1.72 8.87 12.43
C ASN A 75 2.29 8.69 11.01
N GLY A 76 2.03 9.68 10.14
CA GLY A 76 2.46 9.65 8.73
C GLY A 76 3.98 9.57 8.52
N TYR A 77 4.79 10.22 9.38
CA TYR A 77 6.24 10.16 9.29
C TYR A 77 6.79 8.76 9.64
N ARG A 78 6.22 8.10 10.67
CA ARG A 78 6.54 6.70 10.98
C ARG A 78 6.23 5.78 9.81
N SER A 79 5.04 5.90 9.22
CA SER A 79 4.63 5.12 8.06
C SER A 79 5.55 5.34 6.86
N LEU A 80 5.96 6.58 6.59
CA LEU A 80 6.89 6.90 5.51
C LEU A 80 8.27 6.29 5.73
N VAL A 81 8.84 6.40 6.95
CA VAL A 81 10.12 5.79 7.31
C VAL A 81 10.05 4.27 7.19
N GLN A 82 9.00 3.65 7.72
CA GLN A 82 8.81 2.20 7.65
C GLN A 82 8.70 1.73 6.20
N THR A 83 7.91 2.43 5.38
CA THR A 83 7.73 2.12 3.96
C THR A 83 9.07 2.21 3.21
N ALA A 84 9.85 3.26 3.43
CA ALA A 84 11.18 3.38 2.83
C ALA A 84 12.14 2.25 3.26
N CYS A 85 12.15 1.90 4.55
CA CYS A 85 12.94 0.77 5.05
C CYS A 85 12.49 -0.57 4.46
N CYS A 86 11.18 -0.80 4.29
CA CYS A 86 10.65 -2.01 3.64
C CYS A 86 11.09 -2.10 2.17
N CYS A 87 11.01 -0.99 1.42
CA CYS A 87 11.45 -0.95 0.03
C CYS A 87 12.96 -1.26 -0.08
N LEU A 88 13.76 -0.65 0.80
CA LEU A 88 15.19 -0.88 0.87
C LEU A 88 15.54 -2.34 1.25
N ALA A 89 14.80 -2.94 2.19
CA ALA A 89 14.96 -4.35 2.56
C ALA A 89 14.71 -5.28 1.38
N HIS A 90 13.69 -4.99 0.58
CA HIS A 90 13.41 -5.72 -0.65
C HIS A 90 14.52 -5.54 -1.69
N ALA A 91 15.03 -4.33 -1.89
CA ALA A 91 16.16 -4.06 -2.79
C ALA A 91 17.43 -4.83 -2.35
N VAL A 92 17.72 -4.89 -1.04
CA VAL A 92 18.84 -5.68 -0.48
C VAL A 92 18.63 -7.16 -0.72
N HIS A 93 17.43 -7.68 -0.43
CA HIS A 93 17.10 -9.09 -0.67
C HIS A 93 17.30 -9.45 -2.15
N LYS A 94 16.81 -8.61 -3.07
CA LYS A 94 17.00 -8.82 -4.51
C LYS A 94 18.47 -8.75 -4.91
N SER A 95 19.23 -7.82 -4.36
CA SER A 95 20.67 -7.68 -4.61
C SER A 95 21.45 -8.92 -4.15
N ARG A 96 21.08 -9.53 -3.00
CA ARG A 96 21.64 -10.81 -2.53
C ARG A 96 21.30 -11.96 -3.48
N TYR A 97 20.04 -12.05 -3.91
CA TYR A 97 19.61 -13.06 -4.87
C TYR A 97 20.42 -12.99 -6.16
N VAL A 98 20.60 -11.78 -6.72
CA VAL A 98 21.41 -11.57 -7.92
C VAL A 98 22.86 -11.96 -7.67
N ALA A 99 23.48 -11.54 -6.57
CA ALA A 99 24.86 -11.90 -6.24
C ALA A 99 25.08 -13.42 -6.21
N ALA A 100 24.13 -14.17 -5.63
CA ALA A 100 24.19 -15.62 -5.52
C ALA A 100 23.96 -16.35 -6.85
N HIS A 101 23.11 -15.82 -7.75
CA HIS A 101 22.65 -16.54 -8.94
C HIS A 101 23.19 -15.98 -10.27
N ARG A 102 23.84 -14.82 -10.30
CA ARG A 102 24.31 -14.12 -11.51
C ARG A 102 25.24 -14.93 -12.44
N ARG A 103 25.80 -16.04 -11.98
CA ARG A 103 26.64 -16.97 -12.76
C ARG A 103 25.88 -18.22 -13.24
N SER A 104 24.66 -18.43 -12.79
CA SER A 104 23.84 -19.59 -13.16
C SER A 104 23.29 -19.46 -14.57
N VAL A 105 23.28 -20.57 -15.31
CA VAL A 105 22.70 -20.64 -16.67
C VAL A 105 21.18 -20.40 -16.66
N PHE A 106 20.51 -20.76 -15.56
CA PHE A 106 19.06 -20.54 -15.39
C PHE A 106 18.71 -19.14 -14.87
N PHE A 107 19.70 -18.25 -14.72
CA PHE A 107 19.47 -16.89 -14.24
C PHE A 107 18.73 -16.06 -15.28
N ARG A 108 17.45 -15.77 -15.02
CA ARG A 108 16.60 -14.92 -15.86
C ARG A 108 17.01 -13.46 -15.76
N ALA A 109 18.10 -13.07 -16.42
CA ALA A 109 18.70 -11.75 -16.31
C ALA A 109 17.70 -10.60 -16.56
N GLY A 110 16.93 -10.67 -17.65
CA GLY A 110 15.94 -9.63 -17.99
C GLY A 110 14.86 -9.42 -16.92
N HIS A 111 14.32 -10.50 -16.34
CA HIS A 111 13.34 -10.40 -15.27
C HIS A 111 13.93 -9.81 -13.99
N ASN A 112 15.14 -10.24 -13.63
CA ASN A 112 15.80 -9.81 -12.40
C ASN A 112 16.24 -8.34 -12.46
N VAL A 113 16.67 -7.86 -13.62
CA VAL A 113 17.04 -6.45 -13.78
C VAL A 113 15.80 -5.55 -13.77
N ALA A 114 14.70 -5.96 -14.42
CA ALA A 114 13.44 -5.22 -14.39
C ALA A 114 12.90 -5.07 -12.95
N GLU A 115 13.02 -6.10 -12.13
CA GLU A 115 12.63 -6.00 -10.71
C GLU A 115 13.52 -5.05 -9.90
N LEU A 116 14.84 -5.03 -10.16
CA LEU A 116 15.74 -4.04 -9.53
C LEU A 116 15.45 -2.62 -9.98
N GLU A 117 15.18 -2.40 -11.27
CA GLU A 117 14.80 -1.10 -11.83
C GLU A 117 13.49 -0.60 -11.19
N ALA A 118 12.51 -1.48 -11.00
CA ALA A 118 11.27 -1.14 -10.29
C ALA A 118 11.52 -0.69 -8.84
N TYR A 119 12.40 -1.37 -8.10
CA TYR A 119 12.79 -0.91 -6.76
C TYR A 119 13.58 0.41 -6.79
N CYS A 120 14.40 0.67 -7.82
CA CYS A 120 15.06 1.97 -7.99
C CYS A 120 14.03 3.08 -8.18
N ALA A 121 13.04 2.87 -9.05
CA ALA A 121 11.97 3.84 -9.29
C ALA A 121 11.16 4.10 -8.00
N ALA A 122 10.80 3.05 -7.26
CA ALA A 122 10.10 3.17 -5.98
C ALA A 122 10.95 3.95 -4.95
N LEU A 123 12.24 3.65 -4.82
CA LEU A 123 13.15 4.38 -3.92
C LEU A 123 13.34 5.85 -4.33
N ALA A 124 13.34 6.14 -5.63
CA ALA A 124 13.40 7.51 -6.13
C ALA A 124 12.18 8.33 -5.68
N GLN A 125 10.97 7.76 -5.81
CA GLN A 125 9.73 8.41 -5.39
C GLN A 125 9.61 8.51 -3.85
N LEU A 126 10.01 7.46 -3.12
CA LEU A 126 10.10 7.52 -1.65
C LEU A 126 11.06 8.60 -1.17
N ARG A 127 12.17 8.81 -1.88
CA ARG A 127 13.09 9.92 -1.61
C ARG A 127 12.42 11.27 -1.85
N ALA A 128 11.66 11.43 -2.94
CA ALA A 128 10.91 12.65 -3.21
C ALA A 128 9.88 12.94 -2.10
N LEU A 129 9.13 11.91 -1.67
CA LEU A 129 8.20 11.99 -0.53
C LEU A 129 8.91 12.38 0.77
N LEU A 130 10.09 11.82 1.06
CA LEU A 130 10.89 12.22 2.23
C LEU A 130 11.36 13.66 2.14
N CYS A 131 11.77 14.14 0.96
CA CYS A 131 12.12 15.55 0.77
C CYS A 131 10.92 16.48 0.95
N LEU A 132 9.73 16.09 0.47
CA LEU A 132 8.49 16.82 0.75
C LEU A 132 8.19 16.83 2.25
N ALA A 133 8.26 15.68 2.92
CA ALA A 133 8.07 15.56 4.36
C ALA A 133 9.05 16.43 5.17
N GLN A 134 10.30 16.57 4.72
CA GLN A 134 11.31 17.44 5.35
C GLN A 134 10.94 18.92 5.20
N ARG A 135 10.46 19.32 4.02
CA ARG A 135 9.97 20.68 3.78
C ARG A 135 8.79 21.00 4.70
N LEU A 136 7.84 20.07 4.81
CA LEU A 136 6.69 20.22 5.72
C LEU A 136 7.14 20.33 7.17
N LEU A 137 8.08 19.48 7.61
CA LEU A 137 8.60 19.54 8.97
C LEU A 137 9.31 20.86 9.28
N ALA A 138 10.01 21.44 8.31
CA ALA A 138 10.73 22.70 8.47
C ALA A 138 9.80 23.93 8.47
N GLN A 139 8.68 23.86 7.76
CA GLN A 139 7.74 24.97 7.61
C GLN A 139 6.59 24.91 8.63
N ASN A 140 6.26 23.74 9.16
CA ASN A 140 5.20 23.58 10.14
C ASN A 140 5.69 23.92 11.56
N ARG A 141 4.76 24.32 12.43
CA ARG A 141 5.06 24.58 13.84
C ARG A 141 5.52 23.28 14.53
N PRO A 142 6.51 23.34 15.44
CA PRO A 142 7.01 22.14 16.12
C PRO A 142 5.90 21.36 16.84
N GLY A 143 5.74 20.08 16.50
CA GLY A 143 4.73 19.20 17.10
C GLY A 143 3.34 19.28 16.45
N CYS A 144 3.13 20.16 15.48
CA CYS A 144 1.89 20.20 14.69
C CYS A 144 1.99 19.25 13.49
N LEU A 145 1.05 18.32 13.38
CA LEU A 145 0.95 17.43 12.21
C LEU A 145 0.24 18.13 11.03
N PHE A 146 -0.78 18.93 11.35
CA PHE A 146 -1.57 19.68 10.37
C PHE A 146 -1.15 21.14 10.38
N PRO A 147 -0.82 21.71 9.21
CA PRO A 147 -0.57 23.14 9.12
C PRO A 147 -1.88 23.92 9.33
N PRO A 148 -1.81 25.16 9.86
CA PRO A 148 -2.93 26.11 9.77
C PRO A 148 -3.37 26.31 8.31
N GLU A 149 -4.67 26.50 8.07
CA GLU A 149 -5.22 26.67 6.71
C GLU A 149 -4.61 27.86 5.95
N GLU A 150 -4.14 28.89 6.68
CA GLU A 150 -3.62 30.13 6.10
C GLU A 150 -2.19 30.03 5.55
N ASP A 151 -1.46 28.93 5.81
CA ASP A 151 -0.02 28.83 5.50
C ASP A 151 0.27 28.34 4.07
N GLY A 152 -0.75 28.01 3.27
CA GLY A 152 -0.62 27.51 1.89
C GLY A 152 0.14 26.18 1.74
N LEU A 153 0.51 25.57 2.87
CA LEU A 153 1.24 24.30 2.93
C LEU A 153 0.43 23.15 2.33
N SER A 154 -0.90 23.17 2.49
CA SER A 154 -1.79 22.19 1.89
C SER A 154 -1.74 22.24 0.35
N GLU A 155 -1.74 23.44 -0.25
CA GLU A 155 -1.60 23.55 -1.71
C GLU A 155 -0.21 23.13 -2.18
N LEU A 156 0.85 23.44 -1.42
CA LEU A 156 2.19 22.95 -1.72
C LEU A 156 2.24 21.42 -1.75
N VAL A 157 1.64 20.75 -0.76
CA VAL A 157 1.57 19.28 -0.73
C VAL A 157 0.84 18.75 -1.96
N LEU A 158 -0.34 19.30 -2.27
CA LEU A 158 -1.14 18.87 -3.42
C LEU A 158 -0.38 19.06 -4.75
N ARG A 159 0.29 20.21 -4.91
CA ARG A 159 1.08 20.53 -6.11
C ARG A 159 2.30 19.63 -6.25
N GLU A 160 3.02 19.38 -5.17
CA GLU A 160 4.22 18.54 -5.21
C GLU A 160 3.84 17.07 -5.40
N TYR A 161 2.80 16.59 -4.72
CA TYR A 161 2.29 15.23 -4.86
C TYR A 161 1.76 14.93 -6.25
N SER A 162 1.08 15.90 -6.91
CA SER A 162 0.56 15.70 -8.27
C SER A 162 1.67 15.51 -9.32
N THR A 163 2.90 15.94 -9.03
CA THR A 163 4.07 15.72 -9.90
C THR A 163 4.80 14.41 -9.64
N MET A 164 4.39 13.63 -8.63
CA MET A 164 5.04 12.37 -8.29
C MET A 164 4.55 11.21 -9.15
N HIS A 165 5.48 10.33 -9.53
CA HIS A 165 5.19 9.18 -10.38
C HIS A 165 4.85 7.95 -9.55
N ASN A 166 3.57 7.76 -9.26
CA ASN A 166 3.12 6.73 -8.35
C ASN A 166 3.02 5.33 -9.01
N GLY A 167 3.11 5.23 -10.35
CA GLY A 167 2.97 3.96 -11.09
C GLY A 167 3.99 2.90 -10.67
N CYS A 168 5.19 3.34 -10.25
CA CYS A 168 6.24 2.46 -9.74
C CYS A 168 5.81 1.61 -8.53
N PHE A 169 4.80 2.06 -7.76
CA PHE A 169 4.25 1.32 -6.62
C PHE A 169 3.14 0.35 -7.00
N TYR A 170 2.50 0.50 -8.16
CA TYR A 170 1.35 -0.31 -8.58
C TYR A 170 1.70 -1.38 -9.64
N GLY A 171 2.93 -1.35 -10.15
CA GLY A 171 3.51 -2.40 -10.99
C GLY A 171 4.12 -3.55 -10.18
N ARG A 172 5.42 -3.80 -10.35
CA ARG A 172 6.13 -4.91 -9.67
C ARG A 172 6.19 -4.74 -8.16
N CYS A 173 6.21 -3.51 -7.66
CA CYS A 173 6.34 -3.22 -6.24
C CYS A 173 4.99 -3.27 -5.50
N LEU A 174 3.89 -3.67 -6.13
CA LEU A 174 2.57 -3.62 -5.49
C LEU A 174 2.51 -4.32 -4.13
N GLY A 175 2.20 -3.52 -3.10
CA GLY A 175 2.05 -3.98 -1.73
C GLY A 175 3.35 -4.48 -1.08
N PHE A 176 4.52 -4.00 -1.51
CA PHE A 176 5.81 -4.40 -0.95
C PHE A 176 5.88 -4.17 0.58
N GLN A 177 5.20 -3.14 1.09
CA GLN A 177 5.18 -2.76 2.51
C GLN A 177 4.26 -3.65 3.36
N PHE A 178 3.39 -4.44 2.74
CA PHE A 178 2.44 -5.30 3.45
C PHE A 178 2.91 -6.75 3.53
N ALA A 179 2.24 -7.51 4.40
CA ALA A 179 2.42 -8.96 4.48
C ALA A 179 2.12 -9.62 3.11
N PRO A 180 2.88 -10.66 2.71
CA PRO A 180 2.68 -11.31 1.42
C PRO A 180 1.26 -11.81 1.17
N SER A 181 0.52 -12.17 2.22
CA SER A 181 -0.85 -12.67 2.14
C SER A 181 -1.87 -11.68 1.58
N ILE A 182 -1.64 -10.36 1.70
CA ILE A 182 -2.57 -9.36 1.15
C ILE A 182 -2.28 -9.03 -0.31
N ARG A 183 -1.08 -9.36 -0.81
CA ARG A 183 -0.65 -8.96 -2.17
C ARG A 183 -1.55 -9.52 -3.27
N PRO A 184 -2.02 -10.78 -3.24
CA PRO A 184 -2.97 -11.29 -4.24
C PRO A 184 -4.25 -10.45 -4.30
N PHE A 185 -4.80 -10.08 -3.15
CA PHE A 185 -5.99 -9.24 -3.07
C PHE A 185 -5.74 -7.83 -3.64
N LEU A 186 -4.62 -7.20 -3.29
CA LEU A 186 -4.22 -5.90 -3.86
C LEU A 186 -4.01 -5.98 -5.37
N GLN A 187 -3.42 -7.06 -5.87
CA GLN A 187 -3.25 -7.32 -7.30
C GLN A 187 -4.60 -7.43 -8.01
N THR A 188 -5.57 -8.16 -7.44
CA THR A 188 -6.93 -8.25 -7.98
C THR A 188 -7.58 -6.88 -8.08
N ILE A 189 -7.50 -6.05 -7.03
CA ILE A 189 -8.04 -4.68 -7.05
C ILE A 189 -7.34 -3.85 -8.13
N ALA A 190 -6.01 -3.88 -8.19
CA ALA A 190 -5.25 -3.09 -9.16
C ALA A 190 -5.60 -3.49 -10.60
N ILE A 191 -5.66 -4.79 -10.90
CA ILE A 191 -6.03 -5.31 -12.23
C ILE A 191 -7.47 -4.95 -12.58
N GLY A 192 -8.41 -5.13 -11.64
CA GLY A 192 -9.81 -4.79 -11.84
C GLY A 192 -9.99 -3.29 -12.09
N LEU A 193 -9.28 -2.45 -11.36
CA LEU A 193 -9.32 -0.99 -11.51
C LEU A 193 -8.81 -0.55 -12.89
N VAL A 194 -7.63 -1.04 -13.31
CA VAL A 194 -7.07 -0.63 -14.62
C VAL A 194 -7.88 -1.17 -15.79
N SER A 195 -8.45 -2.38 -15.65
CA SER A 195 -9.33 -2.97 -16.65
C SER A 195 -10.65 -2.20 -16.75
N PHE A 196 -11.24 -1.80 -15.62
CA PHE A 196 -12.43 -0.96 -15.60
C PHE A 196 -12.16 0.42 -16.23
N GLY A 197 -11.03 1.04 -15.85
CA GLY A 197 -10.61 2.35 -16.34
C GLY A 197 -10.37 2.42 -17.85
N GLU A 198 -9.85 1.35 -18.45
CA GLU A 198 -9.67 1.26 -19.91
C GLU A 198 -11.03 1.31 -20.66
N ASN A 199 -12.07 0.71 -20.08
CA ASN A 199 -13.40 0.67 -20.67
C ASN A 199 -14.25 1.90 -20.34
N TYR A 200 -13.98 2.55 -19.20
CA TYR A 200 -14.73 3.72 -18.73
C TYR A 200 -14.65 4.91 -19.70
N LYS A 201 -13.47 5.18 -20.29
CA LYS A 201 -13.31 6.28 -21.26
C LYS A 201 -13.80 5.94 -22.67
N ARG A 202 -14.01 4.65 -22.98
CA ARG A 202 -14.34 4.20 -24.34
C ARG A 202 -15.84 4.24 -24.67
N ASN A 203 -16.73 4.41 -23.69
CA ASN A 203 -18.16 4.26 -23.90
C ASN A 203 -19.03 5.31 -23.19
N ASP A 204 -19.84 5.99 -24.01
CA ASP A 204 -21.14 6.61 -23.70
C ASP A 204 -22.25 5.51 -23.63
N MET A 205 -21.90 4.28 -23.19
CA MET A 205 -22.79 3.10 -23.21
C MET A 205 -22.94 2.50 -21.82
N GLY A 206 -24.21 2.21 -21.49
CA GLY A 206 -24.73 1.92 -20.16
C GLY A 206 -23.95 0.92 -19.30
N LEU A 207 -24.11 1.13 -17.98
CA LEU A 207 -23.62 0.33 -16.83
C LEU A 207 -23.58 -1.19 -17.04
N GLY A 208 -24.43 -1.75 -17.91
CA GLY A 208 -24.55 -3.20 -18.16
C GLY A 208 -23.40 -3.86 -18.93
N VAL A 209 -22.65 -3.13 -19.79
CA VAL A 209 -21.56 -3.73 -20.60
C VAL A 209 -20.19 -3.62 -19.90
N ALA A 210 -20.03 -2.68 -18.98
CA ALA A 210 -18.79 -2.49 -18.22
C ALA A 210 -18.52 -3.62 -17.19
N ALA A 211 -19.59 -4.24 -16.67
CA ALA A 211 -19.51 -5.32 -15.68
C ALA A 211 -18.83 -6.60 -16.22
N GLY A 212 -18.99 -6.92 -17.52
CA GLY A 212 -18.35 -8.07 -18.16
C GLY A 212 -16.87 -7.87 -18.49
N SER A 213 -16.37 -6.64 -18.42
CA SER A 213 -15.01 -6.26 -18.88
C SER A 213 -13.99 -6.08 -17.73
N LEU A 214 -14.41 -6.28 -16.48
CA LEU A 214 -13.56 -6.10 -15.29
C LEU A 214 -12.29 -6.99 -15.29
N PHE A 215 -12.27 -8.06 -16.09
CA PHE A 215 -11.11 -8.96 -16.19
C PHE A 215 -10.83 -9.49 -17.61
N THR A 216 -11.40 -8.90 -18.66
CA THR A 216 -11.09 -9.29 -20.06
C THR A 216 -9.68 -8.85 -20.48
N SER A 217 -9.09 -7.88 -19.78
CA SER A 217 -7.78 -7.32 -20.10
C SER A 217 -6.64 -8.05 -19.35
N GLY A 218 -6.45 -9.34 -19.66
CA GLY A 218 -5.40 -10.19 -19.06
C GLY A 218 -3.98 -9.64 -19.20
N LYS A 219 -3.76 -8.68 -20.11
CA LYS A 219 -2.49 -7.96 -20.28
C LYS A 219 -1.99 -7.30 -18.99
N PHE A 220 -2.88 -6.78 -18.13
CA PHE A 220 -2.48 -6.13 -16.86
C PHE A 220 -2.11 -7.11 -15.75
N ALA A 221 -2.52 -8.38 -15.89
CA ALA A 221 -2.06 -9.45 -15.01
C ALA A 221 -0.66 -9.92 -15.40
N ILE A 222 -0.36 -9.93 -16.71
CA ILE A 222 0.90 -10.44 -17.28
C ILE A 222 2.00 -9.38 -17.25
N ASP A 223 1.68 -8.13 -17.59
CA ASP A 223 2.62 -7.02 -17.67
C ASP A 223 2.46 -6.06 -16.47
N PRO A 224 3.34 -6.17 -15.46
CA PRO A 224 3.28 -5.30 -14.30
C PRO A 224 3.67 -3.86 -14.62
N GLU A 225 4.48 -3.59 -15.64
CA GLU A 225 4.86 -2.21 -15.97
C GLU A 225 3.68 -1.48 -16.60
N LEU A 226 3.04 -2.12 -17.59
CA LEU A 226 1.81 -1.62 -18.19
C LEU A 226 0.71 -1.37 -17.15
N ARG A 227 0.58 -2.27 -16.16
CA ARG A 227 -0.37 -2.08 -15.05
C ARG A 227 -0.02 -0.84 -14.22
N GLY A 228 1.25 -0.63 -13.89
CA GLY A 228 1.71 0.51 -13.10
C GLY A 228 1.42 1.85 -13.82
N ASP A 229 1.77 1.92 -15.10
CA ASP A 229 1.58 3.12 -15.94
C ASP A 229 0.09 3.45 -16.11
N GLU A 230 -0.75 2.46 -16.38
CA GLU A 230 -2.20 2.69 -16.48
C GLU A 230 -2.80 3.06 -15.12
N PHE A 231 -2.33 2.47 -14.01
CA PHE A 231 -2.81 2.85 -12.68
C PHE A 231 -2.51 4.32 -12.37
N GLU A 232 -1.29 4.78 -12.67
CA GLU A 232 -0.91 6.18 -12.53
C GLU A 232 -1.77 7.09 -13.41
N ARG A 233 -1.91 6.74 -14.69
CA ARG A 233 -2.75 7.50 -15.62
C ARG A 233 -4.19 7.62 -15.13
N LEU A 234 -4.78 6.55 -14.60
CA LEU A 234 -6.16 6.58 -14.09
C LEU A 234 -6.27 7.43 -12.83
N THR A 235 -5.36 7.26 -11.86
CA THR A 235 -5.38 8.02 -10.61
C THR A 235 -5.15 9.53 -10.80
N GLN A 236 -4.41 9.93 -11.83
CA GLN A 236 -4.18 11.35 -12.14
C GLN A 236 -5.31 11.99 -12.98
N ASN A 237 -6.08 11.21 -13.75
CA ASN A 237 -6.97 11.75 -14.79
C ASN A 237 -8.45 11.41 -14.63
N LEU A 238 -8.85 10.62 -13.62
CA LEU A 238 -10.25 10.22 -13.43
C LEU A 238 -10.91 10.92 -12.25
N ASP A 239 -12.21 11.14 -12.39
CA ASP A 239 -13.03 11.90 -11.47
C ASP A 239 -13.61 11.05 -10.34
N VAL A 240 -14.32 11.70 -9.42
CA VAL A 240 -14.98 11.04 -8.29
C VAL A 240 -16.07 10.07 -8.77
N HIS A 241 -16.71 10.33 -9.92
CA HIS A 241 -17.76 9.47 -10.46
C HIS A 241 -17.22 8.12 -10.92
N PHE A 242 -16.03 8.08 -11.51
CA PHE A 242 -15.35 6.83 -11.80
C PHE A 242 -15.16 5.98 -10.54
N TRP A 243 -14.59 6.55 -9.49
CA TRP A 243 -14.32 5.83 -8.24
C TRP A 243 -15.60 5.30 -7.60
N LYS A 244 -16.66 6.13 -7.58
CA LYS A 244 -17.97 5.71 -7.11
C LYS A 244 -18.50 4.54 -7.94
N SER A 245 -18.39 4.61 -9.27
CA SER A 245 -18.87 3.57 -10.17
C SER A 245 -18.10 2.26 -9.98
N PHE A 246 -16.78 2.32 -9.87
CA PHE A 246 -15.94 1.15 -9.61
C PHE A 246 -16.26 0.49 -8.27
N TRP A 247 -16.36 1.27 -7.20
CA TRP A 247 -16.65 0.72 -5.87
C TRP A 247 -18.09 0.21 -5.75
N ASN A 248 -19.06 0.82 -6.44
CA ASN A 248 -20.43 0.31 -6.49
C ASN A 248 -20.51 -1.06 -7.19
N LEU A 249 -19.56 -1.44 -8.06
CA LEU A 249 -19.51 -2.81 -8.63
C LEU A 249 -19.21 -3.87 -7.56
N THR A 250 -18.62 -3.49 -6.42
CA THR A 250 -18.48 -4.41 -5.27
C THR A 250 -19.82 -4.78 -4.65
N GLU A 251 -20.83 -3.93 -4.80
CA GLU A 251 -22.19 -4.20 -4.35
C GLU A 251 -22.94 -5.14 -5.32
N THR A 252 -22.43 -5.33 -6.55
CA THR A 252 -23.05 -6.15 -7.60
C THR A 252 -22.51 -7.59 -7.65
N GLU A 253 -21.97 -8.12 -6.53
CA GLU A 253 -21.45 -9.49 -6.34
C GLU A 253 -20.19 -9.89 -7.17
N LEU A 254 -19.87 -9.21 -8.27
CA LEU A 254 -18.74 -9.56 -9.15
C LEU A 254 -17.37 -9.42 -8.48
N LEU A 255 -17.08 -8.28 -7.81
CA LEU A 255 -15.83 -8.10 -7.09
C LEU A 255 -15.81 -8.90 -5.77
N ALA A 256 -16.96 -9.13 -5.14
CA ALA A 256 -17.07 -9.97 -3.95
C ALA A 256 -16.72 -11.45 -4.25
N SER A 257 -17.20 -11.97 -5.38
CA SER A 257 -16.87 -13.32 -5.86
C SER A 257 -15.36 -13.49 -6.11
N VAL A 258 -14.71 -12.51 -6.76
CA VAL A 258 -13.26 -12.59 -7.06
C VAL A 258 -12.39 -12.31 -5.83
N ALA A 259 -12.81 -11.40 -4.95
CA ALA A 259 -12.18 -11.23 -3.63
C ALA A 259 -12.21 -12.55 -2.85
N SER A 260 -13.32 -13.30 -2.92
CA SER A 260 -13.44 -14.61 -2.27
C SER A 260 -12.55 -15.71 -2.87
N MET A 261 -12.09 -15.56 -4.13
CA MET A 261 -11.17 -16.51 -4.79
C MET A 261 -9.69 -16.25 -4.43
N THR A 262 -9.35 -15.02 -4.06
CA THR A 262 -7.95 -14.57 -3.89
C THR A 262 -7.61 -14.19 -2.45
N ALA A 263 -8.62 -13.90 -1.64
CA ALA A 263 -8.48 -13.63 -0.21
C ALA A 263 -8.95 -14.81 0.62
N THR A 264 -8.50 -14.85 1.87
CA THR A 264 -8.98 -15.83 2.84
C THR A 264 -10.46 -15.60 3.10
N GLN A 265 -11.30 -16.60 2.82
CA GLN A 265 -12.74 -16.49 3.04
C GLN A 265 -13.04 -16.39 4.53
N VAL A 266 -13.97 -15.50 4.86
CA VAL A 266 -14.51 -15.35 6.20
C VAL A 266 -15.61 -16.40 6.36
N GLY A 267 -15.42 -17.37 7.25
CA GLY A 267 -16.38 -18.47 7.44
C GLY A 267 -17.80 -18.03 7.84
N VAL A 268 -17.97 -16.83 8.42
CA VAL A 268 -19.25 -16.22 8.72
C VAL A 268 -19.25 -14.74 8.30
N CYS A 269 -20.14 -14.36 7.39
CA CYS A 269 -20.43 -12.97 7.04
C CYS A 269 -21.95 -12.77 7.02
N ARG A 270 -22.54 -12.46 8.17
CA ARG A 270 -24.00 -12.40 8.33
C ARG A 270 -24.44 -10.99 8.65
N ALA A 271 -25.36 -10.45 7.85
CA ALA A 271 -26.06 -9.22 8.20
C ALA A 271 -27.08 -9.53 9.31
N LEU A 272 -27.07 -8.72 10.36
CA LEU A 272 -27.98 -8.82 11.49
C LEU A 272 -28.61 -7.45 11.70
N THR A 273 -29.85 -7.45 12.17
CA THR A 273 -30.56 -6.23 12.56
C THR A 273 -30.99 -6.42 13.99
N VAL A 274 -30.52 -5.55 14.88
CA VAL A 274 -31.05 -5.47 16.24
C VAL A 274 -32.21 -4.49 16.23
N PRO A 275 -33.44 -4.93 16.59
CA PRO A 275 -34.60 -4.05 16.62
C PRO A 275 -34.43 -2.96 17.69
N PRO A 276 -35.11 -1.82 17.55
CA PRO A 276 -35.10 -0.74 18.54
C PRO A 276 -35.95 -1.07 19.78
N GLU A 277 -35.79 -2.28 20.34
CA GLU A 277 -36.52 -2.78 21.48
C GLU A 277 -35.58 -2.95 22.68
N PRO A 278 -36.04 -2.66 23.92
CA PRO A 278 -35.25 -2.93 25.12
C PRO A 278 -34.91 -4.41 25.25
N LEU A 279 -33.66 -4.71 25.60
CA LEU A 279 -33.17 -6.08 25.77
C LEU A 279 -33.06 -6.39 27.27
N GLU A 280 -33.76 -7.41 27.75
CA GLU A 280 -33.60 -7.94 29.10
C GLU A 280 -32.49 -8.99 29.11
N LEU A 281 -31.42 -8.74 29.87
CA LEU A 281 -30.32 -9.70 30.05
C LEU A 281 -30.17 -10.10 31.52
N PRO A 282 -29.87 -11.37 31.83
CA PRO A 282 -29.52 -11.75 33.20
C PRO A 282 -28.19 -11.12 33.63
N LEU A 283 -28.07 -10.74 34.89
CA LEU A 283 -26.80 -10.27 35.45
C LEU A 283 -25.78 -11.40 35.51
N ALA A 284 -24.55 -11.12 35.08
CA ALA A 284 -23.45 -12.10 35.10
C ALA A 284 -23.12 -12.60 36.52
N ALA A 285 -23.38 -11.79 37.54
CA ALA A 285 -23.15 -12.14 38.95
C ALA A 285 -24.32 -12.93 39.57
N ASP A 286 -25.55 -12.74 39.08
CA ASP A 286 -26.76 -13.41 39.55
C ASP A 286 -27.77 -13.57 38.40
N PRO A 287 -27.89 -14.78 37.83
CA PRO A 287 -28.80 -15.06 36.72
C PRO A 287 -30.29 -14.90 37.06
N SER A 288 -30.66 -14.79 38.34
CA SER A 288 -32.04 -14.59 38.77
C SER A 288 -32.52 -13.14 38.66
N VAL A 289 -31.60 -12.20 38.45
CA VAL A 289 -31.90 -10.76 38.29
C VAL A 289 -31.64 -10.34 36.85
N THR A 290 -32.56 -9.58 36.26
CA THR A 290 -32.40 -9.04 34.90
C THR A 290 -32.01 -7.56 34.90
N VAL A 291 -31.31 -7.14 33.85
CA VAL A 291 -30.99 -5.75 33.54
C VAL A 291 -31.57 -5.40 32.17
N THR A 292 -32.27 -4.27 32.10
CA THR A 292 -32.81 -3.71 30.87
C THR A 292 -31.75 -2.88 30.15
N ILE A 293 -31.37 -3.29 28.94
CA ILE A 293 -30.55 -2.49 28.03
C ILE A 293 -31.50 -1.74 27.09
N ALA A 294 -31.61 -0.43 27.28
CA ALA A 294 -32.41 0.42 26.39
C ALA A 294 -31.81 0.46 24.98
N PRO A 295 -32.65 0.57 23.93
CA PRO A 295 -32.16 0.71 22.56
C PRO A 295 -31.37 2.02 22.39
N PRO A 296 -30.34 2.05 21.54
CA PRO A 296 -29.60 3.27 21.26
C PRO A 296 -30.50 4.31 20.58
N VAL A 297 -30.41 5.56 21.05
CA VAL A 297 -31.24 6.67 20.58
C VAL A 297 -30.36 7.75 19.95
N ALA A 298 -30.75 8.23 18.77
CA ALA A 298 -30.16 9.40 18.12
C ALA A 298 -31.18 10.55 18.04
N HIS A 299 -30.82 11.66 17.39
CA HIS A 299 -31.69 12.83 17.21
C HIS A 299 -32.99 12.54 16.43
N THR A 300 -33.09 11.38 15.77
CA THR A 300 -34.29 10.90 15.04
C THR A 300 -35.16 9.92 15.83
N GLY A 301 -34.84 9.68 17.11
CA GLY A 301 -35.51 8.67 17.93
C GLY A 301 -34.84 7.28 17.86
N PRO A 302 -35.43 6.26 18.51
CA PRO A 302 -34.89 4.90 18.50
C PRO A 302 -35.07 4.25 17.12
N GLY A 303 -34.00 3.64 16.59
CA GLY A 303 -33.98 3.02 15.26
C GLY A 303 -33.23 1.69 15.26
N PRO A 304 -33.50 0.81 14.29
CA PRO A 304 -32.83 -0.49 14.21
C PRO A 304 -31.32 -0.31 14.00
N VAL A 305 -30.53 -1.15 14.67
CA VAL A 305 -29.08 -1.20 14.49
C VAL A 305 -28.74 -2.28 13.49
N HIS A 306 -28.30 -1.86 12.31
CA HIS A 306 -27.78 -2.77 11.30
C HIS A 306 -26.32 -3.09 11.61
N MET A 307 -26.01 -4.37 11.73
CA MET A 307 -24.66 -4.85 12.03
C MET A 307 -24.29 -6.02 11.12
N ARG A 308 -23.00 -6.33 11.05
CA ARG A 308 -22.48 -7.46 10.26
C ARG A 308 -21.56 -8.30 11.12
N LEU A 309 -21.95 -9.55 11.37
CA LEU A 309 -21.11 -10.53 12.05
C LEU A 309 -20.09 -11.07 11.06
N LEU A 310 -18.81 -10.79 11.33
CA LEU A 310 -17.67 -11.30 10.57
C LEU A 310 -16.87 -12.26 11.47
N SER A 311 -16.75 -13.52 11.07
CA SER A 311 -15.93 -14.50 11.78
C SER A 311 -15.15 -15.38 10.82
N TYR A 312 -13.86 -15.58 11.10
CA TYR A 312 -13.01 -16.44 10.26
C TYR A 312 -13.55 -17.88 10.18
N GLN A 313 -14.16 -18.38 11.25
CA GLN A 313 -14.76 -19.71 11.36
C GLN A 313 -16.07 -19.62 12.14
N LEU A 314 -16.99 -20.56 11.91
CA LEU A 314 -18.17 -20.67 12.75
C LEU A 314 -17.75 -21.06 14.18
N ARG A 315 -18.21 -20.29 15.16
CA ARG A 315 -18.00 -20.55 16.59
C ARG A 315 -19.33 -20.80 17.26
N GLU A 316 -19.31 -21.56 18.34
CA GLU A 316 -20.50 -21.79 19.16
C GLU A 316 -21.03 -20.44 19.71
N GLY A 317 -22.33 -20.19 19.53
CA GLY A 317 -22.98 -18.94 19.91
C GLY A 317 -23.06 -17.86 18.82
N GLN A 318 -22.67 -18.17 17.57
CA GLN A 318 -22.81 -17.29 16.39
C GLN A 318 -24.11 -17.52 15.61
#